data_AF-A0A8J2KQR6-F1
#
_entry.id   AF-A0A8J2KQR6-F1
#
_cell.length_a   1.000
_cell.length_b   1.000
_cell.length_c   1.000
_cell.angle_alpha   90.00
_cell.angle_beta   90.00
_cell.angle_gamma   90.00
#
_symmetry.space_group_name_H-M   'P 1'
#
loop_
_entity.id
_entity.type
_entity.pdbx_description
1 polymer ?
#
loop_
_entity_poly.entity_id
_entity_poly.type
_entity_poly.pdbx_seq_one_letter_code
_entity_poly.pdbx_strand_id
1 'polypeptide(L)'
;MLYIDAPVGTGFSFADSEDAIASNSSDEADEIYEALTQFFTLFKEFQPNDFYMAGEVFAGITMLYIAKKIDAENANVAAKINLKGLIMGGPYLDVLQVRKDNFCYSLGLINALQKKELKENVDKVLALHEAGKDDEALN
;
A
#
# COMPACT_ATOMS: atom_id res chain seq x y z
N MET A 1 -1.97 4.70 19.89
CA MET A 1 -1.36 4.20 18.64
C MET A 1 -1.45 2.70 18.63
N LEU A 2 -1.88 2.13 17.51
CA LEU A 2 -1.94 0.70 17.24
C LEU A 2 -0.91 0.41 16.15
N TYR A 3 -0.09 -0.62 16.36
CA TYR A 3 0.84 -1.15 15.35
C TYR A 3 0.40 -2.56 15.01
N ILE A 4 0.38 -2.89 13.72
CA ILE A 4 -0.06 -4.17 13.20
C ILE A 4 1.06 -4.68 12.29
N ASP A 5 1.57 -5.88 12.57
CA ASP A 5 2.41 -6.59 11.61
C ASP A 5 1.47 -7.20 10.56
N ALA A 6 1.62 -6.77 9.30
CA ALA A 6 0.77 -7.20 8.19
C ALA A 6 1.57 -7.21 6.86
N PRO A 7 1.16 -8.01 5.86
CA PRO A 7 0.11 -9.04 5.92
C PRO A 7 0.50 -10.22 6.83
N VAL A 8 -0.37 -11.22 6.93
CA VAL A 8 0.01 -12.48 7.59
C VAL A 8 1.30 -13.04 6.98
N GLY A 9 2.19 -13.57 7.82
CA GLY A 9 3.57 -13.93 7.46
C GLY A 9 4.61 -12.85 7.78
N THR A 10 4.19 -11.62 8.10
CA THR A 10 5.10 -10.53 8.50
C THR A 10 5.31 -10.50 10.01
N GLY A 11 6.57 -10.37 10.45
CA GLY A 11 6.90 -10.12 11.86
C GLY A 11 6.35 -11.19 12.81
N PHE A 12 5.45 -10.79 13.71
CA PHE A 12 4.77 -11.68 14.64
C PHE A 12 3.42 -12.22 14.14
N SER A 13 2.94 -11.77 12.99
CA SER A 13 1.75 -12.32 12.34
C SER A 13 2.16 -13.56 11.54
N PHE A 14 1.82 -14.75 12.02
CA PHE A 14 2.23 -16.01 11.39
C PHE A 14 1.10 -16.64 10.57
N ALA A 15 1.47 -17.30 9.48
CA ALA A 15 0.56 -18.03 8.60
C ALA A 15 0.69 -19.54 8.85
N ASP A 16 -0.43 -20.25 8.81
CA ASP A 16 -0.46 -21.72 8.94
C ASP A 16 -0.12 -22.44 7.61
N SER A 17 -0.19 -21.72 6.48
CA SER A 17 0.18 -22.20 5.14
C SER A 17 0.61 -21.05 4.23
N GLU A 18 1.33 -21.35 3.16
CA GLU A 18 1.72 -20.34 2.15
C GLU A 18 0.51 -19.71 1.46
N ASP A 19 -0.55 -20.50 1.21
CA ASP A 19 -1.80 -20.02 0.60
C ASP A 19 -2.55 -18.97 1.45
N ALA A 20 -2.20 -18.85 2.74
CA ALA A 20 -2.78 -17.83 3.61
C ALA A 20 -2.07 -16.48 3.47
N ILE A 21 -0.88 -16.42 2.86
CA ILE A 21 -0.13 -15.17 2.69
C ILE A 21 -0.78 -14.35 1.57
N ALA A 22 -1.17 -13.12 1.87
CA ALA A 22 -1.71 -12.17 0.90
C ALA A 22 -0.84 -12.06 -0.36
N SER A 23 -1.46 -12.28 -1.52
CA SER A 23 -0.75 -12.25 -2.82
C SER A 23 -0.74 -10.87 -3.45
N ASN A 24 -1.59 -9.94 -2.98
CA ASN A 24 -1.69 -8.58 -3.48
C ASN A 24 -2.23 -7.61 -2.38
N SER A 25 -2.15 -6.30 -2.62
CA SER A 25 -2.57 -5.29 -1.64
C SER A 25 -4.07 -5.26 -1.33
N SER A 26 -4.92 -5.82 -2.20
CA SER A 26 -6.34 -5.97 -1.90
C SER A 26 -6.57 -7.09 -0.88
N ASP A 27 -5.87 -8.23 -1.03
CA ASP A 27 -5.94 -9.33 -0.06
C ASP A 27 -5.41 -8.87 1.31
N GLU A 28 -4.26 -8.17 1.32
CA GLU A 28 -3.70 -7.60 2.54
C GLU A 28 -4.68 -6.61 3.21
N ALA A 29 -5.37 -5.78 2.43
CA ALA A 29 -6.36 -4.85 2.96
C ALA A 29 -7.57 -5.55 3.58
N ASP A 30 -7.96 -6.71 3.03
CA ASP A 30 -9.04 -7.53 3.58
C ASP A 30 -8.65 -8.10 4.95
N GLU A 31 -7.45 -8.67 5.06
CA GLU A 31 -6.90 -9.18 6.33
C GLU A 31 -6.82 -8.08 7.40
N ILE A 32 -6.27 -6.91 7.05
CA ILE A 32 -6.13 -5.79 8.00
C ILE A 32 -7.50 -5.26 8.41
N TYR A 33 -8.47 -5.17 7.49
CA TYR A 33 -9.83 -4.75 7.82
C TYR A 33 -10.51 -5.71 8.81
N GLU A 34 -10.33 -7.02 8.63
CA GLU A 34 -10.82 -8.01 9.58
C GLU A 34 -10.17 -7.86 10.95
N ALA A 35 -8.85 -7.65 11.00
CA ALA A 35 -8.12 -7.39 12.24
C ALA A 35 -8.63 -6.12 12.96
N LEU A 36 -8.87 -5.04 12.22
CA LEU A 36 -9.44 -3.80 12.77
C LEU A 36 -10.86 -4.00 13.30
N THR A 37 -11.70 -4.74 12.57
CA THR A 37 -13.07 -5.05 12.98
C THR A 37 -13.08 -5.85 14.29
N GLN A 38 -12.20 -6.84 14.42
CA GLN A 38 -12.02 -7.59 15.66
C GLN A 38 -11.49 -6.72 16.79
N PHE A 39 -10.47 -5.89 16.51
CA PHE A 39 -9.90 -4.94 17.48
C PHE A 39 -10.99 -4.04 18.08
N PHE A 40 -11.80 -3.39 17.25
CA PHE A 40 -12.85 -2.51 17.76
C PHE A 40 -14.07 -3.24 18.34
N THR A 41 -14.20 -4.55 18.09
CA THR A 41 -15.19 -5.41 18.78
C THR A 41 -14.74 -5.72 20.20
N LEU A 42 -13.44 -5.95 20.41
CA LEU A 42 -12.84 -6.22 21.71
C LEU A 42 -12.68 -4.94 22.55
N PHE A 43 -12.26 -3.84 21.92
CA PHE A 43 -11.98 -2.55 22.56
C PHE A 43 -12.99 -1.48 22.13
N LYS A 44 -14.26 -1.71 22.50
CA LYS A 44 -15.40 -0.86 22.10
C LYS A 44 -15.29 0.59 22.58
N GLU A 45 -14.52 0.84 23.63
CA GLU A 45 -14.22 2.18 24.14
C GLU A 45 -13.50 3.08 23.12
N PHE A 46 -12.84 2.49 22.10
CA PHE A 46 -12.16 3.25 21.06
C PHE A 46 -13.00 3.49 19.80
N GLN A 47 -14.14 2.81 19.64
CA GLN A 47 -15.05 3.00 18.51
C GLN A 47 -15.44 4.46 18.21
N PRO A 48 -15.76 5.33 19.20
CA PRO A 48 -16.15 6.71 18.91
C PRO A 48 -14.98 7.61 18.52
N ASN A 49 -13.73 7.17 18.66
CA ASN A 49 -12.57 8.00 18.38
C ASN A 49 -12.41 8.24 16.88
N ASP A 50 -11.81 9.37 16.54
CA ASP A 50 -11.34 9.60 15.18
C ASP A 50 -10.20 8.63 14.87
N PHE A 51 -10.35 7.86 13.81
CA PHE A 51 -9.37 6.88 13.36
C PHE A 51 -8.57 7.43 12.18
N TYR A 52 -7.25 7.33 12.27
CA TYR A 52 -6.31 7.71 11.22
C TYR A 52 -5.38 6.54 10.95
N MET A 53 -5.10 6.28 9.68
CA MET A 53 -4.08 5.31 9.28
C MET A 53 -2.81 6.05 8.87
N ALA A 54 -1.67 5.55 9.31
CA ALA A 54 -0.37 6.11 8.95
C ALA A 54 0.55 4.98 8.47
N GLY A 55 1.30 5.22 7.39
CA GLY A 55 2.18 4.22 6.80
C GLY A 55 3.17 4.82 5.81
N GLU A 56 4.17 4.03 5.43
CA GLU A 56 5.27 4.43 4.55
C GLU A 56 5.39 3.50 3.34
N VAL A 57 5.87 4.05 2.23
CA VAL A 57 6.20 3.29 1.01
C VAL A 57 5.02 2.43 0.53
N PHE A 58 5.12 1.10 0.62
CA PHE A 58 4.13 0.16 0.09
C PHE A 58 2.82 0.16 0.87
N ALA A 59 2.85 0.55 2.16
CA ALA A 59 1.63 0.68 2.95
C ALA A 59 0.67 1.74 2.37
N GLY A 60 1.14 2.65 1.52
CA GLY A 60 0.32 3.64 0.84
C GLY A 60 -0.83 3.03 0.03
N ILE A 61 -0.53 2.07 -0.86
CA ILE A 61 -1.55 1.41 -1.68
C ILE A 61 -2.51 0.61 -0.79
N THR A 62 -1.99 -0.18 0.13
CA THR A 62 -2.80 -1.00 1.03
C THR A 62 -3.74 -0.13 1.88
N MET A 63 -3.29 1.00 2.43
CA MET A 63 -4.16 1.93 3.16
C MET A 63 -5.29 2.52 2.32
N LEU A 64 -5.08 2.74 1.01
CA LEU A 64 -6.16 3.17 0.11
C LEU A 64 -7.21 2.08 -0.08
N TYR A 65 -6.77 0.82 -0.24
CA TYR A 65 -7.70 -0.32 -0.29
C TYR A 65 -8.46 -0.50 1.02
N ILE A 66 -7.80 -0.40 2.18
CA ILE A 66 -8.46 -0.46 3.49
C ILE A 66 -9.47 0.67 3.63
N ALA A 67 -9.11 1.90 3.26
CA ALA A 67 -10.02 3.04 3.35
C ALA A 67 -11.28 2.84 2.49
N LYS A 68 -11.12 2.34 1.26
CA LYS A 68 -12.23 1.99 0.38
C LYS A 68 -13.10 0.88 0.97
N LYS A 69 -12.49 -0.13 1.59
CA LYS A 69 -13.21 -1.23 2.26
C LYS A 69 -13.99 -0.74 3.47
N ILE A 70 -13.39 0.08 4.33
CA ILE A 70 -14.06 0.71 5.47
C ILE A 70 -15.29 1.51 5.01
N ASP A 71 -15.16 2.33 3.97
CA ASP A 71 -16.28 3.13 3.45
C ASP A 71 -17.44 2.24 2.95
N ALA A 72 -17.11 1.19 2.19
CA ALA A 72 -18.10 0.25 1.66
C ALA A 72 -18.82 -0.53 2.77
N GLU A 73 -18.08 -1.04 3.77
CA GLU A 73 -18.63 -1.89 4.82
C GLU A 73 -19.35 -1.09 5.92
N ASN A 74 -18.93 0.16 6.19
CA ASN A 74 -19.59 1.05 7.15
C ASN A 74 -21.07 1.33 6.81
N ALA A 75 -21.51 1.07 5.58
CA ALA A 75 -22.91 1.13 5.19
C ALA A 75 -23.75 -0.02 5.77
N ASN A 76 -23.13 -1.18 6.02
CA ASN A 76 -23.79 -2.44 6.33
C ASN A 76 -23.58 -2.94 7.77
N VAL A 77 -22.65 -2.33 8.52
CA VAL A 77 -22.34 -2.72 9.90
C VAL A 77 -22.83 -1.70 10.94
N ALA A 78 -23.20 -2.20 12.12
CA ALA A 78 -23.63 -1.37 13.24
C ALA A 78 -22.46 -0.65 13.93
N ALA A 79 -21.30 -1.31 14.01
CA ALA A 79 -20.09 -0.79 14.63
C ALA A 79 -19.14 -0.29 13.54
N LYS A 80 -19.15 1.03 13.29
CA LYS A 80 -18.45 1.67 12.17
C LYS A 80 -17.06 2.12 12.56
N ILE A 81 -16.09 1.88 11.69
CA ILE A 81 -14.75 2.46 11.88
C ILE A 81 -14.81 3.93 11.44
N ASN A 82 -14.62 4.86 12.39
CA ASN A 82 -14.69 6.30 12.18
C ASN A 82 -13.41 6.87 11.52
N LEU A 83 -13.10 6.39 10.31
CA LEU A 83 -11.93 6.81 9.53
C LEU A 83 -12.04 8.29 9.14
N LYS A 84 -11.04 9.10 9.50
CA LYS A 84 -10.96 10.53 9.21
C LYS A 84 -9.87 10.93 8.24
N GLY A 85 -8.84 10.11 8.06
CA GLY A 85 -7.77 10.43 7.14
C GLY A 85 -6.63 9.44 7.12
N LEU A 86 -5.75 9.65 6.15
CA LEU A 86 -4.56 8.85 5.90
C LEU A 86 -3.31 9.75 5.96
N ILE A 87 -2.24 9.24 6.55
CA ILE A 87 -0.92 9.89 6.61
C ILE A 87 0.06 8.98 5.88
N MET A 88 0.57 9.43 4.73
CA MET A 88 1.41 8.61 3.86
C MET A 88 2.80 9.21 3.71
N GLY A 89 3.81 8.51 4.24
CA GLY A 89 5.22 8.87 4.06
C GLY A 89 5.77 8.27 2.77
N GLY A 90 6.10 9.11 1.78
CA GLY A 90 6.72 8.67 0.51
C GLY A 90 6.03 7.47 -0.15
N PRO A 91 4.69 7.47 -0.31
CA PRO A 91 3.96 6.29 -0.74
C PRO A 91 4.32 5.89 -2.17
N TYR A 92 4.46 4.59 -2.40
CA TYR A 92 4.46 4.03 -3.74
C TYR A 92 3.01 3.75 -4.14
N LEU A 93 2.46 4.53 -5.07
CA LEU A 93 1.05 4.51 -5.51
C LEU A 93 0.88 4.13 -6.97
N ASP A 94 1.88 4.40 -7.81
CA ASP A 94 1.76 4.29 -9.26
C ASP A 94 3.12 3.99 -9.90
N VAL A 95 3.12 3.19 -10.95
CA VAL A 95 4.34 2.83 -11.71
C VAL A 95 5.06 4.05 -12.26
N LEU A 96 4.37 5.16 -12.55
CA LEU A 96 4.97 6.41 -13.00
C LEU A 96 6.01 6.96 -12.01
N GLN A 97 5.93 6.59 -10.74
CA GLN A 97 6.90 6.98 -9.72
C GLN A 97 8.29 6.35 -9.91
N VAL A 98 8.44 5.39 -10.83
CA VAL A 98 9.76 4.90 -11.28
C VAL A 98 10.53 5.94 -12.12
N ARG A 99 9.86 6.99 -12.62
CA ARG A 99 10.50 8.13 -13.30
C ARG A 99 11.32 8.97 -12.34
N LYS A 100 12.56 8.56 -12.09
CA LYS A 100 13.51 9.24 -11.20
C LYS A 100 14.72 9.83 -11.93
N ASP A 101 14.77 9.79 -13.26
CA ASP A 101 15.90 10.26 -14.07
C ASP A 101 16.23 11.74 -13.81
N ASN A 102 15.24 12.63 -13.86
CA ASN A 102 15.44 14.05 -13.57
C ASN A 102 15.80 14.29 -12.10
N PHE A 103 15.17 13.57 -11.18
CA PHE A 103 15.42 13.69 -9.75
C PHE A 103 16.87 13.32 -9.41
N CYS A 104 17.30 12.13 -9.84
CA CYS A 104 18.66 11.64 -9.62
C CYS A 104 19.71 12.55 -10.26
N TYR A 105 19.46 13.04 -11.49
CA TYR A 105 20.38 13.95 -12.16
C TYR A 105 20.49 15.31 -11.45
N SER A 106 19.36 15.88 -11.03
CA SER A 106 19.33 17.19 -10.36
C SER A 106 20.04 17.18 -9.00
N LEU A 107 20.06 16.02 -8.34
CA LEU A 107 20.82 15.80 -7.10
C LEU A 107 22.30 15.43 -7.32
N GLY A 108 22.73 15.29 -8.58
CA GLY A 108 24.09 14.86 -8.91
C GLY A 108 24.38 13.38 -8.60
N LEU A 109 23.35 12.56 -8.39
CA LEU A 109 23.49 11.12 -8.15
C LEU A 109 23.90 10.35 -9.41
N ILE A 110 23.57 10.90 -10.59
CA ILE A 110 23.90 10.33 -11.90
C ILE A 110 24.42 11.40 -12.85
N ASN A 111 25.25 11.01 -13.82
CA ASN A 111 25.73 11.89 -14.89
C ASN A 111 24.74 11.96 -16.07
N ALA A 112 25.05 12.80 -17.06
CA ALA A 112 24.16 13.01 -18.21
C ALA A 112 23.96 11.75 -19.08
N LEU A 113 24.96 10.87 -19.18
CA LEU A 113 24.84 9.61 -19.92
C LEU A 113 23.90 8.65 -19.18
N GLN A 114 24.09 8.49 -17.87
CA GLN A 114 23.25 7.67 -17.00
C GLN A 114 21.81 8.17 -16.95
N LYS A 115 21.60 9.49 -16.98
CA LYS A 115 20.24 10.08 -17.07
C LYS A 115 19.53 9.62 -18.34
N LYS A 116 20.22 9.68 -19.49
CA LYS A 116 19.67 9.26 -20.77
C LYS A 116 19.31 7.77 -20.75
N GLU A 117 20.22 6.93 -20.27
CA GLU A 117 20.01 5.48 -20.15
C GLU A 117 18.84 5.14 -19.21
N LEU A 118 18.80 5.74 -18.02
CA LEU A 118 17.70 5.52 -17.07
C LEU A 118 16.36 5.95 -17.66
N LYS A 119 16.31 7.08 -18.36
CA LYS A 119 15.10 7.53 -19.06
C LYS A 119 14.64 6.52 -20.10
N GLU A 120 15.55 6.02 -20.94
CA GLU A 120 15.22 5.03 -21.97
C GLU A 120 14.68 3.72 -21.37
N ASN A 121 15.26 3.26 -20.27
CA ASN A 121 14.79 2.05 -19.59
C ASN A 121 13.43 2.25 -18.94
N VAL A 122 13.20 3.39 -18.26
CA VAL A 122 11.90 3.70 -17.68
C VAL A 122 10.82 3.87 -18.76
N ASP A 123 11.15 4.49 -19.90
CA ASP A 123 10.21 4.60 -21.02
C ASP A 123 9.79 3.22 -21.55
N LYS A 124 10.69 2.23 -21.58
CA LYS A 124 10.35 0.84 -21.96
C LYS A 124 9.42 0.17 -20.95
N VAL A 125 9.73 0.28 -19.66
CA VAL A 125 8.92 -0.28 -18.57
C VAL A 125 7.50 0.28 -18.64
N LEU A 126 7.35 1.59 -18.85
CA LEU A 126 6.03 2.21 -18.91
C LEU A 126 5.27 1.85 -20.18
N ALA A 127 5.93 1.69 -21.33
CA ALA A 127 5.28 1.20 -22.53
C ALA A 127 4.76 -0.24 -22.36
N LEU A 128 5.49 -1.10 -21.64
CA LEU A 128 5.04 -2.46 -21.31
C LEU A 128 3.85 -2.45 -20.35
N HIS A 129 3.88 -1.58 -19.32
CA HIS A 129 2.76 -1.39 -18.41
C HIS A 129 1.49 -0.91 -19.14
N GLU A 130 1.61 0.11 -20.01
CA GLU A 130 0.49 0.61 -20.83
C GLU A 130 -0.08 -0.47 -21.77
N ALA A 131 0.73 -1.45 -22.16
CA ALA A 131 0.31 -2.60 -22.95
C ALA A 131 -0.26 -3.76 -22.12
N GLY A 132 -0.36 -3.63 -20.78
CA GLY A 132 -0.81 -4.68 -19.86
C GLY A 132 0.16 -5.85 -19.72
N LYS A 133 1.45 -5.63 -19.99
CA LYS A 133 2.53 -6.63 -19.94
C LYS A 133 3.40 -6.43 -18.70
N ASP A 134 2.78 -6.37 -17.53
CA ASP A 134 3.47 -6.06 -16.28
C ASP A 134 4.57 -7.08 -15.92
N ASP A 135 4.37 -8.36 -16.21
CA ASP A 135 5.39 -9.41 -16.00
C ASP A 135 6.64 -9.18 -16.86
N GLU A 136 6.50 -8.66 -18.08
CA GLU A 136 7.62 -8.29 -18.94
C GLU A 136 8.27 -6.98 -18.47
N ALA A 137 7.50 -6.07 -17.88
CA ALA A 137 7.99 -4.79 -17.37
C ALA A 137 8.89 -4.93 -16.12
N LEU A 138 8.75 -6.05 -15.39
CA LEU A 138 9.47 -6.36 -14.16
C LEU A 138 10.76 -7.18 -14.38
N ASN A 139 11.03 -7.64 -15.61
CA ASN A 139 12.20 -8.45 -16.00
C ASN A 139 13.21 -7.65 -16.84
#